data_AF-A0A1Q8AZX6-F1
#
_entry.id   AF-A0A1Q8AZX6-F1
#
_cell.length_a   1.000
_cell.length_b   1.000
_cell.length_c   1.000
_cell.angle_alpha   90.00
_cell.angle_beta   90.00
_cell.angle_gamma   90.00
#
_symmetry.space_group_name_H-M   'P 1'
#
loop_
_entity.id
_entity.type
_entity.pdbx_description
1 polymer ?
#
loop_
_entity_poly.entity_id
_entity_poly.type
_entity_poly.pdbx_seq_one_letter_code
_entity_poly.pdbx_strand_id
1 'polypeptide(L)'
;MGGELIGLVAVIMGLGIPLGALYTYYRVRKLRSEEKLAAIARGVTVPLEPELSQAARSRRAGILLVAGALGYIATFALIARVESDAWVAAAFGAIPLAIGIGYFVDATLVRREARS
;
A
#
# COMPACT_ATOMS: atom_id res chain seq x y z
N MET A 1 14.15 24.51 20.31
CA MET A 1 12.80 24.81 19.78
C MET A 1 12.56 24.28 18.36
N GLY A 2 13.52 24.32 17.42
CA GLY A 2 13.31 23.77 16.06
C GLY A 2 13.12 22.25 15.99
N GLY A 3 13.89 21.47 16.76
CA GLY A 3 13.83 19.99 16.72
C GLY A 3 12.52 19.38 17.22
N GLU A 4 11.92 19.93 18.28
CA GLU A 4 10.61 19.48 18.81
C GLU A 4 9.48 19.72 17.80
N LEU A 5 9.50 20.87 17.12
CA LEU A 5 8.53 21.18 16.07
C LEU A 5 8.69 20.24 14.87
N ILE A 6 9.92 19.94 14.45
CA ILE A 6 10.19 18.99 13.36
C ILE A 6 9.68 17.59 13.73
N GLY A 7 9.95 17.13 14.96
CA GLY A 7 9.47 15.84 15.45
C GLY A 7 7.94 15.76 15.49
N LEU A 8 7.27 16.81 15.97
CA LEU A 8 5.82 16.89 15.99
C LEU A 8 5.22 16.84 14.58
N VAL A 9 5.77 17.61 13.64
CA VAL A 9 5.31 17.62 12.25
C VAL A 9 5.49 16.25 11.59
N ALA A 10 6.62 15.58 11.85
CA ALA A 10 6.87 14.25 11.31
C ALA A 10 5.83 13.22 11.78
N VAL A 11 5.43 13.26 13.06
CA VAL A 11 4.40 12.37 13.61
C VAL A 11 3.02 12.69 13.03
N ILE A 12 2.65 13.97 12.96
CA ILE A 12 1.35 14.40 12.41
C ILE A 12 1.23 13.99 10.94
N MET A 13 2.26 14.19 10.14
CA MET A 13 2.25 13.83 8.72
C MET A 13 2.31 12.31 8.53
N GLY A 14 3.15 11.63 9.32
CA GLY A 14 3.33 10.18 9.26
C GLY A 14 2.07 9.39 9.62
N LEU A 15 1.23 9.90 10.53
CA LEU A 15 -0.06 9.26 10.87
C LEU A 15 -1.24 9.86 10.12
N GLY A 16 -1.24 11.18 9.90
CA GLY A 16 -2.33 11.91 9.25
C GLY A 16 -2.50 11.54 7.78
N ILE A 17 -1.41 11.38 7.02
CA ILE A 17 -1.49 11.02 5.60
C ILE A 17 -2.08 9.61 5.44
N PRO A 18 -1.58 8.55 6.12
CA PRO A 18 -2.20 7.23 6.04
C PRO A 18 -3.66 7.21 6.50
N LEU A 19 -4.00 7.92 7.57
CA LEU A 19 -5.40 8.01 8.05
C LEU A 19 -6.30 8.68 7.02
N GLY A 20 -5.86 9.79 6.42
CA GLY A 20 -6.60 10.48 5.36
C GLY A 20 -6.77 9.63 4.10
N ALA A 21 -5.71 8.91 3.69
CA ALA A 21 -5.76 7.96 2.59
C ALA A 21 -6.74 6.81 2.87
N LEU A 22 -6.74 6.28 4.11
CA LEU A 22 -7.63 5.21 4.51
C LEU A 22 -9.09 5.67 4.55
N TYR A 23 -9.36 6.86 5.11
CA TYR A 23 -10.68 7.46 5.13
C TYR A 23 -11.24 7.66 3.72
N THR A 24 -10.46 8.28 2.83
CA THR A 24 -10.89 8.53 1.45
C THR A 24 -11.12 7.23 0.68
N TYR A 25 -10.25 6.23 0.85
CA TYR A 25 -10.44 4.91 0.28
C TYR A 25 -11.75 4.24 0.72
N TYR A 26 -12.02 4.20 2.03
CA TYR A 26 -13.27 3.62 2.54
C TYR A 26 -14.51 4.43 2.13
N ARG A 27 -14.41 5.76 2.12
CA ARG A 27 -15.51 6.64 1.69
C ARG A 27 -15.89 6.39 0.23
N VAL A 28 -14.91 6.38 -0.67
CA VAL A 28 -15.15 6.11 -2.10
C VAL A 28 -15.68 4.70 -2.31
N ARG A 29 -15.15 3.71 -1.58
CA ARG A 29 -15.64 2.33 -1.66
C ARG A 29 -17.09 2.20 -1.21
N LYS A 30 -17.47 2.87 -0.12
CA LYS A 30 -18.85 2.89 0.37
C LYS A 30 -19.80 3.51 -0.65
N LEU A 31 -19.45 4.67 -1.21
CA LEU A 31 -20.25 5.35 -2.22
C LEU A 31 -20.46 4.47 -3.46
N ARG A 32 -19.40 3.84 -3.97
CA ARG A 32 -19.53 2.91 -5.10
C ARG A 32 -20.45 1.73 -4.78
N SER A 33 -20.40 1.18 -3.57
CA SER A 33 -21.30 0.09 -3.18
C SER A 33 -22.76 0.56 -3.13
N GLU A 34 -23.03 1.75 -2.60
CA GLU A 34 -24.36 2.35 -2.55
C GLU A 34 -24.91 2.67 -3.95
N GLU A 35 -24.07 3.22 -4.84
CA GLU A 35 -24.41 3.47 -6.25
C GLU A 35 -24.77 2.17 -6.99
N LYS A 36 -24.01 1.09 -6.77
CA LYS A 36 -24.29 -0.23 -7.35
C LYS A 36 -25.63 -0.80 -6.85
N LEU A 37 -25.91 -0.69 -5.55
CA LEU A 37 -27.20 -1.13 -4.99
C LEU A 37 -28.38 -0.32 -5.57
N ALA A 38 -28.21 1.00 -5.71
CA ALA A 38 -29.23 1.86 -6.30
C ALA A 38 -29.46 1.55 -7.79
N ALA A 39 -28.41 1.23 -8.55
CA ALA A 39 -28.51 0.83 -9.95
C ALA A 39 -29.24 -0.51 -10.11
N ILE A 40 -28.95 -1.50 -9.26
CA ILE A 40 -29.67 -2.78 -9.21
C ILE A 40 -31.15 -2.56 -8.90
N ALA A 41 -31.48 -1.72 -7.91
CA ALA A 41 -32.87 -1.38 -7.58
C ALA A 41 -33.61 -0.67 -8.73
N ARG A 42 -32.89 0.07 -9.58
CA ARG A 42 -33.42 0.72 -10.79
C ARG A 42 -33.45 -0.21 -12.01
N GLY A 43 -33.05 -1.47 -11.87
CA GLY A 43 -33.00 -2.45 -12.96
C GLY A 43 -31.92 -2.16 -14.00
N VAL A 44 -30.93 -1.32 -13.68
CA VAL A 44 -29.82 -0.99 -14.59
C VAL A 44 -28.72 -2.04 -14.46
N THR A 45 -28.20 -2.50 -15.60
CA THR A 45 -27.06 -3.42 -15.63
C THR A 45 -25.80 -2.68 -15.19
N VAL A 46 -25.21 -3.13 -14.08
CA VAL A 46 -23.95 -2.57 -13.56
C VAL A 46 -22.80 -3.32 -14.23
N PRO A 47 -21.86 -2.62 -14.91
CA PRO A 47 -20.62 -3.25 -15.35
C PRO A 47 -19.86 -3.76 -14.12
N LEU A 48 -19.75 -5.06 -13.99
CA LEU A 48 -18.86 -5.67 -13.01
C LEU A 48 -17.44 -5.38 -13.48
N GLU A 49 -16.75 -4.46 -12.80
CA GLU A 49 -15.30 -4.30 -12.94
C GLU A 49 -14.68 -5.71 -12.89
N PRO A 50 -13.79 -6.07 -13.84
CA PRO A 50 -13.20 -7.39 -13.82
C PRO A 50 -12.49 -7.59 -12.48
N GLU A 51 -13.05 -8.46 -11.65
CA GLU A 51 -12.43 -8.77 -10.36
C GLU A 51 -11.08 -9.39 -10.65
N LEU A 52 -10.02 -8.66 -10.29
CA LEU A 52 -8.68 -9.22 -10.34
C LEU A 52 -8.70 -10.51 -9.53
N SER A 53 -8.27 -11.60 -10.17
CA SER A 53 -8.05 -12.85 -9.46
C SER A 53 -7.15 -12.60 -8.26
N GLN A 54 -7.35 -13.37 -7.19
CA GLN A 54 -6.57 -13.22 -5.96
C GLN A 54 -5.06 -13.20 -6.24
N ALA A 55 -4.59 -14.04 -7.17
CA ALA A 55 -3.20 -14.04 -7.63
C ALA A 55 -2.77 -12.73 -8.29
N ALA A 56 -3.61 -12.10 -9.13
CA ALA A 56 -3.30 -10.83 -9.76
C ALA A 56 -3.25 -9.68 -8.75
N ARG A 57 -4.14 -9.69 -7.75
CA ARG A 57 -4.17 -8.73 -6.65
C ARG A 57 -2.93 -8.86 -5.77
N SER A 58 -2.59 -10.07 -5.38
CA SER A 58 -1.43 -10.40 -4.56
C SER A 58 -0.12 -9.96 -5.25
N ARG A 59 0.05 -10.28 -6.54
CA ARG A 59 1.19 -9.79 -7.33
C ARG A 59 1.28 -8.27 -7.38
N ARG A 60 0.16 -7.57 -7.58
CA ARG A 60 0.13 -6.09 -7.63
C ARG A 60 0.57 -5.50 -6.29
N ALA A 61 0.07 -6.03 -5.17
CA ALA A 61 0.48 -5.60 -3.84
C ALA A 61 1.97 -5.85 -3.60
N GLY A 62 2.48 -7.03 -3.99
CA GLY A 62 3.90 -7.37 -3.94
C GLY A 62 4.78 -6.38 -4.70
N ILE A 63 4.43 -6.05 -5.96
CA ILE A 63 5.18 -5.06 -6.76
C ILE A 63 5.22 -3.70 -6.07
N LEU A 64 4.08 -3.21 -5.59
CA LEU A 64 4.00 -1.89 -4.96
C LEU A 64 4.84 -1.83 -3.67
N LEU A 65 4.77 -2.87 -2.83
CA LEU A 65 5.53 -2.94 -1.58
C LEU A 65 7.02 -3.08 -1.81
N VAL A 66 7.45 -3.94 -2.76
CA VAL A 66 8.86 -4.08 -3.10
C VAL A 66 9.41 -2.79 -3.71
N ALA A 67 8.71 -2.19 -4.68
CA ALA A 67 9.16 -0.94 -5.29
C ALA A 67 9.22 0.21 -4.28
N GLY A 68 8.21 0.34 -3.42
CA GLY A 68 8.19 1.34 -2.35
C GLY A 68 9.30 1.13 -1.34
N ALA A 69 9.56 -0.12 -0.94
CA ALA A 69 10.63 -0.46 -0.02
C ALA A 69 12.02 -0.16 -0.61
N LEU A 70 12.28 -0.56 -1.85
CA LEU A 70 13.54 -0.28 -2.53
C LEU A 70 13.77 1.22 -2.70
N GLY A 71 12.74 1.98 -3.10
CA GLY A 71 12.80 3.44 -3.19
C GLY A 71 13.09 4.09 -1.83
N TYR A 72 12.42 3.64 -0.77
CA TYR A 72 12.64 4.11 0.59
C TYR A 72 14.08 3.82 1.07
N ILE A 73 14.55 2.58 0.94
CA ILE A 73 15.92 2.18 1.32
C ILE A 73 16.93 3.01 0.54
N ALA A 74 16.78 3.13 -0.78
CA ALA A 74 17.70 3.88 -1.63
C ALA A 74 17.75 5.37 -1.22
N THR A 75 16.60 5.98 -0.95
CA THR A 75 16.52 7.38 -0.52
C THR A 75 17.27 7.60 0.80
N PHE A 76 16.98 6.79 1.82
CA PHE A 76 17.64 6.93 3.11
C PHE A 76 19.11 6.53 3.08
N ALA A 77 19.50 5.57 2.23
CA ALA A 77 20.91 5.24 2.02
C ALA A 77 21.70 6.38 1.35
N LEU A 78 21.06 7.17 0.47
CA LEU A 78 21.68 8.37 -0.10
C LEU A 78 21.82 9.47 0.96
N ILE A 79 20.80 9.69 1.80
CA ILE A 79 20.87 10.64 2.93
C ILE A 79 21.97 10.22 3.91
N ALA A 80 22.13 8.91 4.14
CA ALA A 80 23.12 8.35 5.04
C ALA A 80 24.58 8.59 4.63
N ARG A 81 24.82 9.07 3.39
CA ARG A 81 26.13 9.55 2.95
C ARG A 81 26.56 10.84 3.66
N VAL A 82 25.59 11.64 4.10
CA VAL A 82 25.82 12.92 4.80
C VAL A 82 25.48 12.79 6.28
N GLU A 83 24.42 12.06 6.63
CA GLU A 83 23.94 11.87 8.00
C GLU A 83 23.83 10.38 8.33
N SER A 84 24.86 9.80 8.97
CA SER A 84 24.98 8.35 9.18
C SER A 84 23.78 7.72 9.89
N ASP A 85 23.08 8.47 10.75
CA ASP A 85 21.93 7.98 11.51
C ASP A 85 20.74 7.63 10.60
N ALA A 86 20.70 8.14 9.37
CA ALA A 86 19.70 7.78 8.37
C ALA A 86 19.75 6.30 7.96
N TRP A 87 20.83 5.56 8.25
CA TRP A 87 20.85 4.11 8.07
C TRP A 87 19.81 3.38 8.93
N VAL A 88 19.49 3.91 10.11
CA VAL A 88 18.45 3.36 10.98
C VAL A 88 17.10 3.45 10.27
N ALA A 89 16.81 4.60 9.64
CA ALA A 89 15.62 4.77 8.83
C ALA A 89 15.63 3.80 7.64
N ALA A 90 16.71 3.71 6.86
CA ALA A 90 16.82 2.79 5.73
C ALA A 90 16.50 1.33 6.11
N ALA A 91 16.94 0.87 7.28
CA ALA A 91 16.68 -0.47 7.77
C ALA A 91 15.18 -0.79 7.91
N PHE A 92 14.34 0.18 8.25
CA PHE A 92 12.88 -0.02 8.32
C PHE A 92 12.27 -0.39 6.97
N GLY A 93 12.92 -0.05 5.85
CA GLY A 93 12.49 -0.47 4.53
C GLY A 93 12.54 -1.98 4.30
N ALA A 94 13.31 -2.73 5.11
CA ALA A 94 13.33 -4.19 5.05
C ALA A 94 11.97 -4.81 5.38
N ILE A 95 11.15 -4.15 6.20
CA ILE A 95 9.82 -4.62 6.60
C ILE A 95 8.88 -4.68 5.38
N PRO A 96 8.56 -3.57 4.68
CA PRO A 96 7.71 -3.65 3.48
C PRO A 96 8.34 -4.48 2.37
N LEU A 97 9.68 -4.57 2.28
CA LEU A 97 10.35 -5.44 1.31
C LEU A 97 10.01 -6.91 1.55
N ALA A 98 10.14 -7.39 2.80
CA ALA A 98 9.82 -8.75 3.18
C ALA A 98 8.32 -9.06 2.95
N ILE A 99 7.43 -8.13 3.31
CA ILE A 99 5.99 -8.27 3.07
C ILE A 99 5.72 -8.37 1.56
N GLY A 100 6.35 -7.52 0.74
CA GLY A 100 6.20 -7.54 -0.71
C GLY A 100 6.67 -8.85 -1.34
N ILE A 101 7.78 -9.42 -0.87
CA ILE A 101 8.24 -10.75 -1.29
C ILE A 101 7.23 -11.83 -0.89
N GLY A 102 6.66 -11.76 0.31
CA GLY A 102 5.61 -12.68 0.76
C GLY A 102 4.39 -12.69 -0.16
N TYR A 103 3.96 -11.52 -0.65
CA TYR A 103 2.89 -11.42 -1.65
C TYR A 103 3.24 -12.08 -3.00
N PHE A 104 4.51 -12.09 -3.41
CA PHE A 104 4.89 -12.86 -4.59
C PHE A 104 4.77 -14.37 -4.36
N VAL A 105 5.16 -14.86 -3.18
CA VAL A 105 5.00 -16.26 -2.80
C VAL A 105 3.52 -16.64 -2.81
N ASP A 106 2.65 -15.87 -2.16
CA ASP A 106 1.20 -16.07 -2.18
C ASP A 106 0.64 -16.13 -3.61
N ALA A 107 1.01 -15.16 -4.46
CA ALA A 107 0.59 -15.16 -5.86
C ALA A 107 1.03 -16.41 -6.64
N THR A 108 2.19 -16.99 -6.31
CA THR A 108 2.65 -18.25 -6.92
C THR A 108 1.89 -19.47 -6.40
N LEU A 109 1.59 -19.53 -5.10
CA LEU A 109 0.86 -20.64 -4.48
C LEU A 109 -0.58 -20.69 -4.98
N VAL A 110 -1.30 -19.55 -4.96
CA VAL A 110 -2.68 -19.46 -5.46
C VAL A 110 -2.76 -19.86 -6.94
N ARG A 111 -1.74 -19.51 -7.75
CA ARG A 111 -1.67 -19.94 -9.16
C ARG A 111 -1.45 -21.43 -9.33
N ARG A 112 -0.78 -22.10 -8.40
CA ARG A 112 -0.56 -23.55 -8.42
C ARG A 112 -1.83 -24.29 -7.99
N GLU A 113 -2.49 -23.83 -6.93
CA GLU A 113 -3.76 -24.40 -6.45
C GLU A 113 -4.85 -24.29 -7.51
N ALA A 114 -4.96 -23.16 -8.21
CA ALA A 114 -5.95 -22.98 -9.28
C ALA A 114 -5.72 -23.86 -10.53
N ARG A 115 -4.59 -24.59 -10.61
CA ARG A 115 -4.26 -25.51 -11.71
C ARG A 115 -4.36 -26.99 -11.32
N SER A 116 -4.53 -27.27 -10.03
CA SER A 116 -4.67 -28.64 -9.48
C SER A 116 -6.15 -29.03 -9.43
#